data_AF-A0A7Y5H6R2-F1
#
_entry.id   AF-A0A7Y5H6R2-F1
#
_cell.length_a   1.000
_cell.length_b   1.000
_cell.length_c   1.000
_cell.angle_alpha   90.00
_cell.angle_beta   90.00
_cell.angle_gamma   90.00
#
_symmetry.space_group_name_H-M   'P 1'
#
loop_
_entity.id
_entity.type
_entity.pdbx_description
1 polymer ?
#
loop_
_entity_poly.entity_id
_entity_poly.type
_entity_poly.pdbx_seq_one_letter_code
_entity_poly.pdbx_strand_id
1 'polypeptide(L)'
;MAVLTRVLLAVLALSAGVAADDLAELRKREDALRAEEAGRRLPLAEHCERCKMWKEADAEYRRLVVLAPDNAQVADRAAKAAEKAKVAQSRPAKQDEASYRQGAMTVSREMAKKWWELAQWALERGLRVEAEKTAENAEGLDEVVGAPSPLAKKFWESIYPLGDERRLSIDALNGWRKRCGLKPVEFSARLSAGAQRHSEYLLRNEGHPSTDGLGAHDEDPSLPGYTPEGAHAGKSSDIGQEPPVAAMLGMLGTYYHRIPLLHPDLQRVGIGWAPRPDGQGGWCTIDCMSGHGPRVDSPRIVVYPPDGSRDVQRAFDNELPDPIPPGEDHDCGTCVSLSVFDKGKLENCEMTVKVNGAAVEGYLSHPGAPARKDHGQGRNIVFIPKDPLPAGAKVEVSAKGSLDGKPIAKSWSFTTGQDLSHPR
;
A
#
# COMPACT_ATOMS: atom_id res chain seq x y z
N MET A 1 -21.52 -11.28 -11.15
CA MET A 1 -22.25 -11.17 -9.86
C MET A 1 -22.99 -12.44 -9.44
N ALA A 2 -23.49 -13.31 -10.35
CA ALA A 2 -24.12 -14.60 -9.97
C ALA A 2 -23.20 -15.85 -10.12
N VAL A 3 -21.96 -15.69 -10.55
CA VAL A 3 -20.98 -16.80 -10.71
C VAL A 3 -19.85 -16.75 -9.67
N LEU A 4 -19.67 -15.63 -8.98
CA LEU A 4 -18.72 -15.50 -7.85
C LEU A 4 -19.30 -16.01 -6.51
N THR A 5 -20.58 -16.40 -6.48
CA THR A 5 -21.27 -16.87 -5.27
C THR A 5 -21.10 -18.38 -5.03
N ARG A 6 -20.57 -19.15 -5.97
CA ARG A 6 -20.48 -20.62 -5.83
C ARG A 6 -19.08 -21.19 -5.59
N VAL A 7 -18.01 -20.40 -5.74
CA VAL A 7 -16.63 -20.91 -5.55
C VAL A 7 -16.03 -20.48 -4.20
N LEU A 8 -16.50 -19.40 -3.57
CA LEU A 8 -16.09 -19.03 -2.21
C LEU A 8 -16.64 -19.95 -1.11
N LEU A 9 -17.58 -20.84 -1.44
CA LEU A 9 -18.17 -21.81 -0.52
C LEU A 9 -17.31 -23.06 -0.28
N ALA A 10 -16.18 -23.21 -1.00
CA ALA A 10 -15.30 -24.38 -0.87
C ALA A 10 -13.97 -24.11 -0.15
N VAL A 11 -13.56 -22.84 0.04
CA VAL A 11 -12.20 -22.51 0.54
C VAL A 11 -12.17 -22.01 2.00
N LEU A 12 -13.32 -21.73 2.62
CA LEU A 12 -13.40 -21.28 4.02
C LEU A 12 -13.88 -22.37 5.00
N ALA A 13 -13.59 -23.64 4.71
CA ALA A 13 -13.74 -24.74 5.66
C ALA A 13 -12.51 -24.93 6.59
N LEU A 14 -11.56 -23.98 6.60
CA LEU A 14 -10.29 -24.12 7.33
C LEU A 14 -9.94 -22.94 8.27
N SER A 15 -10.92 -22.11 8.65
CA SER A 15 -10.78 -21.34 9.89
C SER A 15 -11.30 -22.18 11.05
N ALA A 16 -10.39 -22.83 11.77
CA ALA A 16 -10.72 -23.60 12.96
C ALA A 16 -11.38 -22.68 14.00
N GLY A 17 -12.63 -22.98 14.35
CA GLY A 17 -13.32 -22.37 15.50
C GLY A 17 -14.58 -21.55 15.22
N VAL A 18 -15.00 -21.37 13.97
CA VAL A 18 -16.23 -20.63 13.64
C VAL A 18 -17.45 -21.56 13.63
N ALA A 19 -18.49 -21.24 14.40
CA ALA A 19 -19.75 -21.96 14.35
C ALA A 19 -20.46 -21.73 13.00
N ALA A 20 -20.84 -22.81 12.30
CA ALA A 20 -21.52 -22.73 11.00
C ALA A 20 -22.82 -21.90 11.04
N ASP A 21 -23.47 -21.88 12.21
CA ASP A 21 -24.68 -21.10 12.46
C ASP A 21 -24.42 -19.59 12.47
N ASP A 22 -23.28 -19.13 13.01
CA ASP A 22 -22.92 -17.71 13.02
C ASP A 22 -22.63 -17.20 11.60
N LEU A 23 -22.04 -18.05 10.74
CA LEU A 23 -21.81 -17.71 9.33
C LEU A 23 -23.12 -17.65 8.53
N ALA A 24 -24.05 -18.57 8.80
CA ALA A 24 -25.37 -18.55 8.16
C ALA A 24 -26.19 -17.31 8.58
N GLU A 25 -26.13 -16.94 9.86
CA GLU A 25 -26.79 -15.75 10.39
C GLU A 25 -26.14 -14.47 9.86
N LEU A 26 -24.80 -14.42 9.70
CA LEU A 26 -24.12 -13.30 9.06
C LEU A 26 -24.66 -13.06 7.65
N ARG A 27 -24.69 -14.10 6.81
CA ARG A 27 -25.16 -14.02 5.42
C ARG A 27 -26.60 -13.54 5.33
N LYS A 28 -27.47 -14.05 6.21
CA LYS A 28 -28.87 -13.62 6.28
C LYS A 28 -28.99 -12.13 6.60
N ARG A 29 -28.16 -11.61 7.50
CA ARG A 29 -28.13 -10.17 7.85
C ARG A 29 -27.55 -9.33 6.72
N GLU A 30 -26.49 -9.80 6.05
CA GLU A 30 -25.94 -9.12 4.86
C GLU A 30 -26.97 -9.01 3.74
N ASP A 31 -27.69 -10.10 3.45
CA ASP A 31 -28.75 -10.11 2.43
C ASP A 31 -29.89 -9.15 2.79
N ALA A 32 -30.25 -9.06 4.08
CA ALA A 32 -31.25 -8.11 4.56
C ALA A 32 -30.80 -6.66 4.39
N LEU A 33 -29.54 -6.34 4.72
CA LEU A 33 -28.97 -4.99 4.54
C LEU A 33 -28.86 -4.61 3.06
N ARG A 34 -28.48 -5.55 2.18
CA ARG A 34 -28.46 -5.34 0.72
C ARG A 34 -29.85 -5.05 0.17
N ALA A 35 -30.85 -5.81 0.60
CA ALA A 35 -32.23 -5.59 0.19
C ALA A 35 -32.74 -4.21 0.66
N GLU A 36 -32.42 -3.82 1.89
CA GLU A 36 -32.77 -2.50 2.44
C GLU A 36 -32.07 -1.35 1.69
N GLU A 37 -30.77 -1.47 1.42
CA GLU A 37 -30.00 -0.47 0.67
C GLU A 37 -30.54 -0.30 -0.76
N ALA A 38 -30.82 -1.42 -1.44
CA ALA A 38 -31.44 -1.40 -2.76
C ALA A 38 -32.81 -0.70 -2.73
N GLY A 39 -33.65 -1.03 -1.75
CA GLY A 39 -34.98 -0.42 -1.56
C GLY A 39 -34.94 1.08 -1.29
N ARG A 40 -33.87 1.59 -0.66
CA ARG A 40 -33.68 3.03 -0.38
C ARG A 40 -33.04 3.80 -1.54
N ARG A 41 -32.14 3.17 -2.31
CA ARG A 41 -31.49 3.78 -3.48
C ARG A 41 -32.40 3.84 -4.71
N LEU A 42 -33.30 2.88 -4.88
CA LEU A 42 -34.23 2.81 -6.02
C LEU A 42 -35.13 4.06 -6.15
N PRO A 43 -35.82 4.55 -5.09
CA PRO A 43 -36.64 5.76 -5.13
C PRO A 43 -35.85 7.03 -5.50
N LEU A 44 -34.62 7.15 -5.00
CA LEU A 44 -33.73 8.26 -5.35
C LEU A 44 -33.37 8.24 -6.84
N ALA A 45 -33.03 7.06 -7.37
CA ALA A 45 -32.65 6.88 -8.77
C ALA A 45 -33.83 7.10 -9.74
N GLU A 46 -35.08 6.90 -9.30
CA GLU A 46 -36.31 7.16 -10.04
C GLU A 46 -36.71 8.66 -10.06
N HIS A 47 -36.09 9.51 -9.26
CA HIS A 47 -36.34 10.96 -9.25
C HIS A 47 -35.28 11.78 -9.99
N CYS A 48 -34.15 11.18 -10.36
CA CYS A 48 -33.10 11.83 -11.14
C CYS A 48 -33.23 11.49 -12.63
N GLU A 49 -33.64 12.48 -13.45
CA GLU A 49 -33.77 12.32 -14.91
C GLU A 49 -32.49 11.83 -15.58
N ARG A 50 -31.30 12.23 -15.07
CA ARG A 50 -30.02 11.72 -15.56
C ARG A 50 -29.85 10.22 -15.31
N CYS A 51 -30.28 9.72 -14.15
CA CYS A 51 -30.21 8.30 -13.80
C CYS A 51 -31.22 7.46 -14.60
N LYS A 52 -32.42 7.99 -14.91
CA LYS A 52 -33.39 7.35 -15.81
C LYS A 52 -32.82 7.18 -17.22
N MET A 53 -32.31 8.27 -17.79
CA MET A 53 -31.70 8.25 -19.13
C MET A 53 -30.51 7.28 -19.22
N TRP A 54 -29.68 7.21 -18.18
CA TRP A 54 -28.58 6.25 -18.12
C TRP A 54 -29.06 4.81 -18.02
N LYS A 55 -30.06 4.51 -17.18
CA LYS A 55 -30.65 3.17 -17.06
C LYS A 55 -31.31 2.71 -18.37
N GLU A 56 -32.02 3.60 -19.05
CA GLU A 56 -32.60 3.30 -20.37
C GLU A 56 -31.51 3.01 -21.41
N ALA A 57 -30.44 3.81 -21.44
CA ALA A 57 -29.32 3.62 -22.35
C ALA A 57 -28.53 2.32 -22.06
N ASP A 58 -28.28 1.99 -20.79
CA ASP A 58 -27.60 0.76 -20.38
C ASP A 58 -28.46 -0.49 -20.64
N ALA A 59 -29.77 -0.42 -20.38
CA ALA A 59 -30.69 -1.52 -20.68
C ALA A 59 -30.78 -1.80 -22.19
N GLU A 60 -30.83 -0.75 -23.01
CA GLU A 60 -30.84 -0.88 -24.46
C GLU A 60 -29.50 -1.40 -25.00
N TYR A 61 -28.38 -0.90 -24.47
CA TYR A 61 -27.04 -1.39 -24.81
C TYR A 61 -26.88 -2.88 -24.47
N ARG A 62 -27.24 -3.31 -23.26
CA ARG A 62 -27.17 -4.73 -22.85
C ARG A 62 -28.08 -5.64 -23.67
N ARG A 63 -29.28 -5.16 -24.03
CA ARG A 63 -30.20 -5.90 -24.91
C ARG A 63 -29.61 -6.12 -26.31
N LEU A 64 -28.88 -5.14 -26.83
CA LEU A 64 -28.26 -5.20 -28.15
C LEU A 64 -26.97 -6.05 -28.16
N VAL A 65 -26.18 -6.02 -27.07
CA VAL A 65 -24.96 -6.83 -26.93
C VAL A 65 -25.26 -8.34 -26.85
N VAL A 66 -26.44 -8.74 -26.37
CA VAL A 66 -26.87 -10.16 -26.34
C VAL A 66 -27.35 -10.67 -27.71
N LEU A 67 -27.73 -9.79 -28.64
CA LEU A 67 -28.21 -10.16 -29.97
C LEU A 67 -27.10 -10.00 -31.02
N ALA A 68 -26.24 -11.02 -31.15
CA ALA A 68 -25.27 -11.26 -32.23
C ALA A 68 -24.37 -10.05 -32.62
N PRO A 69 -23.12 -9.98 -32.12
CA PRO A 69 -22.20 -8.86 -32.37
C PRO A 69 -21.73 -8.67 -33.82
N ASP A 70 -22.01 -9.61 -34.72
CA ASP A 70 -21.53 -9.58 -36.11
C ASP A 70 -22.50 -8.89 -37.09
N ASN A 71 -23.62 -8.34 -36.60
CA ASN A 71 -24.58 -7.61 -37.42
C ASN A 71 -24.31 -6.09 -37.38
N ALA A 72 -23.89 -5.54 -38.52
CA ALA A 72 -23.53 -4.12 -38.66
C ALA A 72 -24.65 -3.14 -38.24
N GLN A 73 -25.92 -3.51 -38.35
CA GLN A 73 -27.03 -2.68 -37.88
C GLN A 73 -27.18 -2.68 -36.34
N VAL A 74 -26.78 -3.77 -35.68
CA VAL A 74 -26.77 -3.88 -34.21
C VAL A 74 -25.60 -3.07 -33.64
N ALA A 75 -24.44 -3.09 -34.30
CA ALA A 75 -23.27 -2.30 -33.93
C ALA A 75 -23.54 -0.78 -34.02
N ASP A 76 -24.19 -0.29 -35.08
CA ASP A 76 -24.58 1.12 -35.23
C ASP A 76 -25.58 1.56 -34.14
N ARG A 77 -26.55 0.71 -33.80
CA ARG A 77 -27.49 0.97 -32.70
C ARG A 77 -26.81 0.97 -31.33
N ALA A 78 -25.88 0.06 -31.09
CA ALA A 78 -25.10 0.02 -29.85
C ALA A 78 -24.20 1.26 -29.71
N ALA A 79 -23.61 1.74 -30.81
CA ALA A 79 -22.83 2.98 -30.84
C ALA A 79 -23.70 4.21 -30.52
N LYS A 80 -24.92 4.29 -31.07
CA LYS A 80 -25.89 5.35 -30.77
C LYS A 80 -26.37 5.32 -29.32
N ALA A 81 -26.57 4.13 -28.75
CA ALA A 81 -26.91 3.97 -27.33
C ALA A 81 -25.75 4.43 -26.41
N ALA A 82 -24.50 4.09 -26.76
CA ALA A 82 -23.31 4.55 -26.05
C ALA A 82 -23.14 6.07 -26.12
N GLU A 83 -23.44 6.69 -27.27
CA GLU A 83 -23.39 8.14 -27.42
C GLU A 83 -24.48 8.85 -26.59
N LYS A 84 -25.70 8.28 -26.54
CA LYS A 84 -26.78 8.75 -25.66
C LYS A 84 -26.39 8.68 -24.17
N ALA A 85 -25.65 7.64 -23.77
CA ALA A 85 -25.10 7.53 -22.41
C ALA A 85 -24.03 8.59 -22.11
N LYS A 86 -23.15 8.92 -23.07
CA LYS A 86 -22.16 10.01 -22.94
C LYS A 86 -22.81 11.38 -22.82
N VAL A 87 -23.87 11.66 -23.60
CA VAL A 87 -24.64 12.91 -23.53
C VAL A 87 -25.37 13.04 -22.18
N ALA A 88 -25.82 11.93 -21.59
CA ALA A 88 -26.38 11.93 -20.24
C ALA A 88 -25.31 12.27 -19.18
N GLN A 89 -24.06 11.83 -19.36
CA GLN A 89 -22.94 12.11 -18.45
C GLN A 89 -22.44 13.56 -18.52
N SER A 90 -22.57 14.24 -19.66
CA SER A 90 -22.02 15.59 -19.87
C SER A 90 -22.97 16.75 -19.52
N ARG A 91 -24.22 16.46 -19.10
CA ARG A 91 -25.20 17.50 -18.74
C ARG A 91 -24.92 18.14 -17.37
N PRO A 92 -25.07 19.48 -17.23
CA PRO A 92 -24.83 20.18 -15.97
C PRO A 92 -25.90 19.87 -14.92
N ALA A 93 -25.48 19.82 -13.64
CA ALA A 93 -26.33 19.50 -12.51
C ALA A 93 -27.36 20.62 -12.23
N LYS A 94 -28.65 20.28 -12.22
CA LYS A 94 -29.74 21.17 -11.78
C LYS A 94 -30.00 21.02 -10.27
N GLN A 95 -30.85 21.89 -9.71
CA GLN A 95 -31.20 21.99 -8.28
C GLN A 95 -31.80 20.68 -7.69
N ASP A 96 -32.47 19.89 -8.51
CA ASP A 96 -32.98 18.54 -8.21
C ASP A 96 -31.84 17.53 -7.92
N GLU A 97 -30.69 17.70 -8.59
CA GLU A 97 -29.53 16.83 -8.43
C GLU A 97 -28.75 17.09 -7.13
N ALA A 98 -28.78 18.31 -6.60
CA ALA A 98 -28.20 18.63 -5.28
C ALA A 98 -29.00 17.97 -4.15
N SER A 99 -30.33 18.02 -4.24
CA SER A 99 -31.22 17.31 -3.31
C SER A 99 -31.09 15.79 -3.43
N TYR A 100 -30.92 15.27 -4.66
CA TYR A 100 -30.59 13.85 -4.88
C TYR A 100 -29.25 13.48 -4.27
N ARG A 101 -28.19 14.27 -4.49
CA ARG A 101 -26.86 14.03 -3.89
C ARG A 101 -26.93 14.04 -2.37
N GLN A 102 -27.66 14.98 -1.78
CA GLN A 102 -27.87 15.07 -0.33
C GLN A 102 -28.69 13.87 0.21
N GLY A 103 -29.74 13.47 -0.50
CA GLY A 103 -30.55 12.29 -0.15
C GLY A 103 -29.75 10.98 -0.28
N ALA A 104 -28.98 10.83 -1.35
CA ALA A 104 -28.08 9.70 -1.57
C ALA A 104 -26.99 9.64 -0.49
N MET A 105 -26.37 10.78 -0.14
CA MET A 105 -25.41 10.85 0.97
C MET A 105 -26.05 10.47 2.31
N THR A 106 -27.31 10.84 2.56
CA THR A 106 -28.02 10.50 3.79
C THR A 106 -28.32 9.00 3.87
N VAL A 107 -28.82 8.40 2.78
CA VAL A 107 -29.01 6.95 2.68
C VAL A 107 -27.68 6.21 2.83
N SER A 108 -26.60 6.69 2.21
CA SER A 108 -25.26 6.13 2.37
C SER A 108 -24.77 6.18 3.82
N ARG A 109 -24.98 7.29 4.55
CA ARG A 109 -24.62 7.40 5.98
C ARG A 109 -25.39 6.42 6.86
N GLU A 110 -26.68 6.29 6.64
CA GLU A 110 -27.51 5.37 7.42
C GLU A 110 -27.17 3.90 7.13
N MET A 111 -26.98 3.55 5.84
CA MET A 111 -26.59 2.18 5.48
C MET A 111 -25.19 1.85 5.95
N ALA A 112 -24.24 2.79 5.87
CA ALA A 112 -22.91 2.62 6.41
C ALA A 112 -22.93 2.30 7.91
N LYS A 113 -23.77 2.98 8.69
CA LYS A 113 -23.95 2.66 10.12
C LYS A 113 -24.49 1.26 10.36
N LYS A 114 -25.36 0.75 9.47
CA LYS A 114 -25.91 -0.61 9.62
C LYS A 114 -24.94 -1.70 9.19
N TRP A 115 -24.25 -1.48 8.07
CA TRP A 115 -23.12 -2.31 7.65
C TRP A 115 -22.03 -2.36 8.74
N TRP A 116 -21.82 -1.22 9.40
CA TRP A 116 -20.94 -1.09 10.55
C TRP A 116 -21.35 -1.95 11.75
N GLU A 117 -22.61 -1.87 12.17
CA GLU A 117 -23.14 -2.67 13.28
C GLU A 117 -23.05 -4.18 12.99
N LEU A 118 -23.23 -4.59 11.72
CA LEU A 118 -23.10 -5.98 11.32
C LEU A 118 -21.64 -6.46 11.37
N ALA A 119 -20.70 -5.63 10.94
CA ALA A 119 -19.28 -5.95 10.99
C ALA A 119 -18.80 -6.13 12.45
N GLN A 120 -19.26 -5.27 13.38
CA GLN A 120 -18.97 -5.42 14.81
C GLN A 120 -19.53 -6.72 15.37
N TRP A 121 -20.78 -7.05 15.02
CA TRP A 121 -21.41 -8.31 15.42
C TRP A 121 -20.63 -9.54 14.93
N ALA A 122 -20.06 -9.48 13.72
CA ALA A 122 -19.24 -10.53 13.14
C ALA A 122 -17.90 -10.70 13.89
N LEU A 123 -17.24 -9.60 14.24
CA LEU A 123 -15.99 -9.64 15.03
C LEU A 123 -16.17 -10.24 16.42
N GLU A 124 -17.25 -9.88 17.12
CA GLU A 124 -17.57 -10.43 18.45
C GLU A 124 -17.73 -11.97 18.43
N ARG A 125 -17.96 -12.55 17.25
CA ARG A 125 -18.10 -14.00 17.01
C ARG A 125 -16.87 -14.64 16.35
N GLY A 126 -15.77 -13.89 16.23
CA GLY A 126 -14.53 -14.39 15.65
C GLY A 126 -14.51 -14.44 14.11
N LEU A 127 -15.51 -13.85 13.43
CA LEU A 127 -15.64 -13.85 11.97
C LEU A 127 -14.79 -12.73 11.32
N ARG A 128 -13.48 -12.73 11.53
CA ARG A 128 -12.58 -11.60 11.16
C ARG A 128 -12.60 -11.26 9.67
N VAL A 129 -12.39 -12.25 8.81
CA VAL A 129 -12.37 -12.08 7.33
C VAL A 129 -13.71 -11.58 6.79
N GLU A 130 -14.82 -12.01 7.40
CA GLU A 130 -16.14 -11.59 6.96
C GLU A 130 -16.49 -10.20 7.49
N ALA A 131 -16.05 -9.84 8.70
CA ALA A 131 -16.19 -8.49 9.22
C ALA A 131 -15.45 -7.45 8.36
N GLU A 132 -14.25 -7.78 7.86
CA GLU A 132 -13.50 -6.94 6.90
C GLU A 132 -14.35 -6.66 5.64
N LYS A 133 -14.89 -7.71 5.00
CA LYS A 133 -15.77 -7.59 3.82
C LYS A 133 -17.06 -6.83 4.10
N THR A 134 -17.66 -7.01 5.28
CA THR A 134 -18.89 -6.32 5.68
C THR A 134 -18.63 -4.82 5.89
N ALA A 135 -17.50 -4.43 6.49
CA ALA A 135 -17.13 -3.04 6.75
C ALA A 135 -16.80 -2.25 5.48
N GLU A 136 -16.28 -2.91 4.44
CA GLU A 136 -15.99 -2.30 3.14
C GLU A 136 -17.23 -1.78 2.41
N ASN A 137 -18.40 -2.42 2.58
CA ASN A 137 -19.66 -1.93 2.02
C ASN A 137 -20.07 -0.55 2.60
N ALA A 138 -19.43 -0.11 3.70
CA ALA A 138 -19.65 1.19 4.32
C ALA A 138 -18.70 2.31 3.83
N GLU A 139 -17.63 2.00 3.07
CA GLU A 139 -16.50 2.91 2.79
C GLU A 139 -16.76 4.03 1.78
N GLY A 140 -17.95 4.14 1.21
CA GLY A 140 -18.33 5.29 0.36
C GLY A 140 -18.38 6.66 1.08
N LEU A 141 -17.95 6.75 2.34
CA LEU A 141 -18.04 7.96 3.17
C LEU A 141 -16.69 8.61 3.50
N ASP A 142 -15.58 7.88 3.50
CA ASP A 142 -14.29 8.48 3.86
C ASP A 142 -13.75 9.42 2.76
N GLU A 143 -14.09 9.14 1.49
CA GLU A 143 -13.83 10.07 0.37
C GLU A 143 -14.64 11.39 0.46
N VAL A 144 -15.74 11.39 1.21
CA VAL A 144 -16.63 12.57 1.35
C VAL A 144 -16.33 13.37 2.62
N VAL A 145 -15.69 12.78 3.64
CA VAL A 145 -15.54 13.41 4.97
C VAL A 145 -14.09 13.51 5.47
N GLY A 146 -13.09 12.91 4.80
CA GLY A 146 -11.68 13.21 5.06
C GLY A 146 -11.10 12.72 6.39
N ALA A 147 -11.79 11.84 7.12
CA ALA A 147 -11.25 11.04 8.22
C ALA A 147 -12.21 9.90 8.59
N PRO A 148 -11.70 8.70 8.98
CA PRO A 148 -12.55 7.64 9.49
C PRO A 148 -13.24 8.10 10.78
N SER A 149 -14.54 7.80 10.92
CA SER A 149 -15.26 8.05 12.17
C SER A 149 -14.55 7.36 13.36
N PRO A 150 -14.64 7.87 14.60
CA PRO A 150 -14.05 7.23 15.77
C PRO A 150 -14.48 5.77 15.97
N LEU A 151 -15.69 5.43 15.52
CA LEU A 151 -16.19 4.05 15.44
C LEU A 151 -15.40 3.25 14.40
N ALA A 152 -15.30 3.77 13.17
CA ALA A 152 -14.50 3.19 12.08
C ALA A 152 -13.08 2.80 12.53
N LYS A 153 -12.41 3.76 13.18
CA LYS A 153 -11.10 3.57 13.78
C LYS A 153 -11.05 2.43 14.81
N LYS A 154 -11.98 2.39 15.76
CA LYS A 154 -11.99 1.40 16.87
C LYS A 154 -12.16 -0.05 16.40
N PHE A 155 -12.95 -0.29 15.36
CA PHE A 155 -13.16 -1.63 14.78
C PHE A 155 -11.96 -2.10 13.96
N TRP A 156 -11.42 -1.20 13.14
CA TRP A 156 -10.19 -1.46 12.42
C TRP A 156 -9.04 -1.76 13.38
N GLU A 157 -9.02 -1.07 14.53
CA GLU A 157 -8.12 -1.37 15.62
C GLU A 157 -8.36 -2.73 16.31
N SER A 158 -9.56 -3.29 16.20
CA SER A 158 -9.89 -4.61 16.76
C SER A 158 -9.60 -5.79 15.80
N ILE A 159 -9.53 -5.52 14.49
CA ILE A 159 -9.09 -6.50 13.48
C ILE A 159 -7.60 -6.80 13.65
N TYR A 160 -6.80 -5.76 13.87
CA TYR A 160 -5.37 -5.84 14.12
C TYR A 160 -5.08 -5.51 15.60
N PRO A 161 -5.13 -6.48 16.52
CA PRO A 161 -4.96 -6.21 17.95
C PRO A 161 -3.53 -5.81 18.31
N LEU A 162 -3.33 -5.32 19.54
CA LEU A 162 -1.99 -5.15 20.13
C LEU A 162 -1.24 -6.49 20.09
N GLY A 163 0.01 -6.48 19.59
CA GLY A 163 0.81 -7.69 19.37
C GLY A 163 0.74 -8.27 17.96
N ASP A 164 -0.07 -7.70 17.06
CA ASP A 164 -0.03 -8.02 15.63
C ASP A 164 1.31 -7.56 15.01
N GLU A 165 2.00 -8.45 14.29
CA GLU A 165 3.29 -8.17 13.62
C GLU A 165 3.24 -6.94 12.69
N ARG A 166 2.08 -6.65 12.10
CA ARG A 166 1.87 -5.44 11.28
C ARG A 166 1.88 -4.16 12.11
N ARG A 167 1.46 -4.21 13.37
CA ARG A 167 1.62 -3.06 14.28
C ARG A 167 3.02 -2.97 14.83
N LEU A 168 3.63 -4.10 15.19
CA LEU A 168 5.00 -4.14 15.69
C LEU A 168 6.01 -3.60 14.67
N SER A 169 5.79 -3.85 13.38
CA SER A 169 6.61 -3.29 12.30
C SER A 169 6.47 -1.76 12.19
N ILE A 170 5.29 -1.19 12.43
CA ILE A 170 5.11 0.27 12.53
C ILE A 170 5.87 0.84 13.73
N ASP A 171 5.84 0.17 14.88
CA ASP A 171 6.60 0.60 16.06
C ASP A 171 8.12 0.54 15.78
N ALA A 172 8.59 -0.50 15.10
CA ALA A 172 9.97 -0.63 14.65
C ALA A 172 10.38 0.52 13.71
N LEU A 173 9.55 0.81 12.70
CA LEU A 173 9.76 1.95 11.78
C LEU A 173 9.79 3.28 12.54
N ASN A 174 8.86 3.49 13.47
CA ASN A 174 8.77 4.72 14.26
C ASN A 174 9.99 4.92 15.17
N GLY A 175 10.59 3.83 15.67
CA GLY A 175 11.87 3.88 16.37
C GLY A 175 12.97 4.50 15.50
N TRP A 176 13.09 4.06 14.25
CA TRP A 176 14.06 4.60 13.29
C TRP A 176 13.71 6.02 12.84
N ARG A 177 12.44 6.29 12.49
CA ARG A 177 11.97 7.63 12.10
C ARG A 177 12.25 8.67 13.19
N LYS A 178 12.00 8.33 14.46
CA LYS A 178 12.34 9.21 15.60
C LYS A 178 13.83 9.52 15.66
N ARG A 179 14.70 8.51 15.46
CA ARG A 179 16.17 8.70 15.42
C ARG A 179 16.59 9.59 14.23
N CYS A 180 15.87 9.52 13.10
CA CYS A 180 16.04 10.40 11.96
C CYS A 180 15.50 11.84 12.17
N GLY A 181 14.86 12.14 13.31
CA GLY A 181 14.18 13.42 13.54
C GLY A 181 12.85 13.56 12.78
N LEU A 182 12.28 12.45 12.32
CA LEU A 182 11.00 12.42 11.59
C LEU A 182 9.84 12.18 12.54
N LYS A 183 8.65 12.65 12.13
CA LYS A 183 7.40 12.36 12.85
C LYS A 183 7.08 10.86 12.74
N PRO A 184 6.52 10.25 13.80
CA PRO A 184 6.02 8.89 13.71
C PRO A 184 4.87 8.81 12.68
N VAL A 185 4.72 7.64 12.07
CA VAL A 185 3.59 7.28 11.23
C VAL A 185 2.56 6.52 12.03
N GLU A 186 1.31 6.60 11.60
CA GLU A 186 0.19 5.85 12.14
C GLU A 186 -0.04 4.58 11.32
N PHE A 187 -0.40 3.50 12.00
CA PHE A 187 -0.96 2.32 11.33
C PHE A 187 -2.31 2.68 10.70
N SER A 188 -2.48 2.41 9.41
CA SER A 188 -3.75 2.60 8.69
C SER A 188 -4.35 1.26 8.33
N ALA A 189 -5.44 0.90 9.01
CA ALA A 189 -6.14 -0.34 8.70
C ALA A 189 -6.75 -0.35 7.29
N ARG A 190 -7.23 0.79 6.79
CA ARG A 190 -7.74 0.91 5.41
C ARG A 190 -6.66 0.60 4.38
N LEU A 191 -5.47 1.19 4.53
CA LEU A 191 -4.34 0.88 3.64
C LEU A 191 -3.89 -0.57 3.83
N SER A 192 -3.93 -1.08 5.06
CA SER A 192 -3.58 -2.47 5.38
C SER A 192 -4.54 -3.47 4.74
N ALA A 193 -5.82 -3.15 4.60
CA ALA A 193 -6.78 -4.01 3.89
C ALA A 193 -6.42 -4.13 2.40
N GLY A 194 -6.01 -3.04 1.74
CA GLY A 194 -5.49 -3.10 0.36
C GLY A 194 -4.20 -3.93 0.28
N ALA A 195 -3.24 -3.62 1.15
CA ALA A 195 -1.98 -4.35 1.21
C ALA A 195 -2.15 -5.84 1.50
N GLN A 196 -3.08 -6.23 2.38
CA GLN A 196 -3.40 -7.62 2.71
C GLN A 196 -3.92 -8.38 1.49
N ARG A 197 -4.85 -7.78 0.72
CA ARG A 197 -5.34 -8.38 -0.52
C ARG A 197 -4.23 -8.56 -1.53
N HIS A 198 -3.33 -7.59 -1.64
CA HIS A 198 -2.19 -7.69 -2.54
C HIS A 198 -1.21 -8.80 -2.13
N SER A 199 -0.88 -8.91 -0.84
CA SER A 199 -0.07 -10.02 -0.32
C SER A 199 -0.72 -11.38 -0.60
N GLU A 200 -2.03 -11.51 -0.43
CA GLU A 200 -2.77 -12.74 -0.76
C GLU A 200 -2.83 -13.01 -2.28
N TYR A 201 -2.93 -11.97 -3.10
CA TYR A 201 -2.87 -12.09 -4.55
C TYR A 201 -1.50 -12.65 -4.98
N LEU A 202 -0.40 -12.11 -4.44
CA LEU A 202 0.95 -12.61 -4.74
C LEU A 202 1.13 -14.06 -4.28
N LEU A 203 0.63 -14.41 -3.09
CA LEU A 203 0.67 -15.79 -2.60
C LEU A 203 -0.14 -16.76 -3.50
N ARG A 204 -1.28 -16.33 -4.04
CA ARG A 204 -2.13 -17.17 -4.91
C ARG A 204 -1.57 -17.35 -6.32
N ASN A 205 -0.79 -16.40 -6.79
CA ASN A 205 -0.26 -16.36 -8.15
C ASN A 205 1.26 -16.57 -8.17
N GLU A 206 1.80 -17.19 -7.12
CA GLU A 206 3.23 -17.38 -6.95
C GLU A 206 3.84 -18.17 -8.11
N GLY A 207 4.96 -17.68 -8.66
CA GLY A 207 5.61 -18.25 -9.84
C GLY A 207 4.92 -17.95 -11.18
N HIS A 208 3.86 -17.11 -11.19
CA HIS A 208 3.30 -16.62 -12.44
C HIS A 208 4.20 -15.52 -13.05
N PRO A 209 4.48 -15.52 -14.37
CA PRO A 209 5.39 -14.55 -14.98
C PRO A 209 5.00 -13.08 -14.79
N SER A 210 3.72 -12.78 -14.60
CA SER A 210 3.25 -11.41 -14.38
C SER A 210 3.62 -10.87 -12.99
N THR A 211 3.95 -11.73 -12.04
CA THR A 211 4.33 -11.36 -10.66
C THR A 211 5.83 -11.47 -10.42
N ASP A 212 6.61 -11.83 -11.43
CA ASP A 212 8.06 -11.98 -11.30
C ASP A 212 8.78 -10.63 -11.24
N GLY A 213 9.77 -10.53 -10.35
CA GLY A 213 10.57 -9.33 -10.18
C GLY A 213 9.72 -8.09 -9.91
N LEU A 214 9.90 -7.03 -10.72
CA LEU A 214 9.12 -5.80 -10.58
C LEU A 214 7.63 -5.97 -10.92
N GLY A 215 7.26 -7.07 -11.59
CA GLY A 215 5.85 -7.43 -11.81
C GLY A 215 5.10 -7.71 -10.51
N ALA A 216 5.80 -7.98 -9.40
CA ALA A 216 5.19 -8.15 -8.09
C ALA A 216 4.39 -6.92 -7.62
N HIS A 217 4.63 -5.71 -8.16
CA HIS A 217 3.83 -4.52 -7.86
C HIS A 217 2.50 -4.44 -8.60
N ASP A 218 2.29 -5.29 -9.60
CA ASP A 218 1.10 -5.28 -10.44
C ASP A 218 0.17 -6.45 -10.12
N GLU A 219 -1.13 -6.23 -10.32
CA GLU A 219 -2.10 -7.32 -10.37
C GLU A 219 -2.70 -7.40 -11.78
N ASP A 220 -2.82 -8.63 -12.29
CA ASP A 220 -3.49 -8.95 -13.53
C ASP A 220 -4.99 -9.17 -13.24
N PRO A 221 -5.91 -8.38 -13.82
CA PRO A 221 -7.35 -8.53 -13.61
C PRO A 221 -7.94 -9.89 -14.01
N SER A 222 -7.20 -10.69 -14.79
CA SER A 222 -7.62 -12.03 -15.20
C SER A 222 -7.23 -13.13 -14.19
N LEU A 223 -6.35 -12.84 -13.24
CA LEU A 223 -5.85 -13.81 -12.27
C LEU A 223 -6.70 -13.86 -10.98
N PRO A 224 -6.75 -15.02 -10.30
CA PRO A 224 -7.52 -15.18 -9.08
C PRO A 224 -6.99 -14.28 -7.96
N GLY A 225 -7.93 -13.68 -7.22
CA GLY A 225 -7.59 -12.79 -6.10
C GLY A 225 -7.39 -11.32 -6.47
N TYR A 226 -7.43 -10.97 -7.76
CA TYR A 226 -7.36 -9.57 -8.20
C TYR A 226 -8.42 -8.71 -7.50
N THR A 227 -7.98 -7.54 -7.02
CA THR A 227 -8.87 -6.47 -6.56
C THR A 227 -8.32 -5.10 -6.96
N PRO A 228 -9.17 -4.10 -7.28
CA PRO A 228 -8.71 -2.74 -7.52
C PRO A 228 -7.90 -2.16 -6.34
N GLU A 229 -8.28 -2.50 -5.11
CA GLU A 229 -7.62 -2.04 -3.88
C GLU A 229 -6.25 -2.70 -3.69
N GLY A 230 -6.13 -4.00 -3.95
CA GLY A 230 -4.85 -4.72 -3.93
C GLY A 230 -3.91 -4.22 -5.02
N ALA A 231 -4.41 -4.05 -6.25
CA ALA A 231 -3.65 -3.48 -7.36
C ALA A 231 -3.15 -2.06 -7.10
N HIS A 232 -3.92 -1.24 -6.38
CA HIS A 232 -3.48 0.07 -5.96
C HIS A 232 -2.40 0.00 -4.86
N ALA A 233 -2.58 -0.88 -3.87
CA ALA A 233 -1.63 -1.08 -2.79
C ALA A 233 -0.27 -1.57 -3.31
N GLY A 234 -0.25 -2.56 -4.20
CA GLY A 234 0.99 -3.09 -4.81
C GLY A 234 1.82 -2.02 -5.50
N LYS A 235 1.18 -1.12 -6.25
CA LYS A 235 1.83 0.03 -6.91
C LYS A 235 2.34 1.09 -5.96
N SER A 236 1.85 1.09 -4.72
CA SER A 236 2.10 2.11 -3.70
C SER A 236 2.93 1.58 -2.54
N SER A 237 3.54 0.40 -2.71
CA SER A 237 4.17 -0.33 -1.62
C SER A 237 5.62 -0.70 -1.87
N ASP A 238 6.34 -0.94 -0.79
CA ASP A 238 7.48 -1.84 -0.77
C ASP A 238 6.99 -3.28 -0.56
N ILE A 239 7.62 -4.26 -1.21
CA ILE A 239 7.20 -5.66 -1.19
C ILE A 239 8.36 -6.56 -0.78
N GLY A 240 8.13 -7.42 0.20
CA GLY A 240 9.13 -8.36 0.71
C GLY A 240 8.54 -9.75 0.92
N GLN A 241 9.40 -10.72 1.22
CA GLN A 241 8.98 -12.12 1.42
C GLN A 241 9.12 -12.62 2.86
N GLU A 242 9.48 -11.70 3.76
CA GLU A 242 9.67 -11.94 5.19
C GLU A 242 8.48 -11.43 6.02
N PRO A 243 8.30 -11.92 7.26
CA PRO A 243 7.28 -11.40 8.18
C PRO A 243 7.40 -9.87 8.38
N PRO A 244 6.31 -9.16 8.71
CA PRO A 244 6.26 -7.70 8.67
C PRO A 244 7.41 -6.96 9.37
N VAL A 245 7.80 -7.38 10.58
CA VAL A 245 8.91 -6.73 11.31
C VAL A 245 10.24 -6.95 10.60
N ALA A 246 10.50 -8.17 10.14
CA ALA A 246 11.71 -8.51 9.41
C ALA A 246 11.78 -7.77 8.07
N ALA A 247 10.71 -7.79 7.27
CA ALA A 247 10.63 -7.07 6.01
C ALA A 247 10.86 -5.56 6.20
N MET A 248 10.18 -4.94 7.16
CA MET A 248 10.33 -3.50 7.46
C MET A 248 11.77 -3.13 7.82
N LEU A 249 12.43 -3.94 8.66
CA LEU A 249 13.80 -3.66 9.11
C LEU A 249 14.83 -3.94 8.00
N GLY A 250 14.65 -5.00 7.23
CA GLY A 250 15.48 -5.32 6.06
C GLY A 250 15.42 -4.23 4.99
N MET A 251 14.22 -3.76 4.66
CA MET A 251 14.00 -2.66 3.72
C MET A 251 14.59 -1.31 4.17
N LEU A 252 14.68 -1.06 5.48
CA LEU A 252 15.42 0.11 5.98
C LEU A 252 16.93 -0.03 5.73
N GLY A 253 17.46 -1.24 5.60
CA GLY A 253 18.86 -1.51 5.24
C GLY A 253 19.20 -1.25 3.77
N THR A 254 18.21 -1.20 2.89
CA THR A 254 18.38 -1.06 1.44
C THR A 254 18.18 0.38 0.96
N TYR A 255 18.40 0.65 -0.33
CA TYR A 255 18.40 2.02 -0.82
C TYR A 255 17.00 2.49 -1.22
N TYR A 256 16.42 1.88 -2.25
CA TYR A 256 15.17 2.32 -2.85
C TYR A 256 13.98 2.13 -1.92
N HIS A 257 13.85 0.99 -1.23
CA HIS A 257 12.77 0.75 -0.25
C HIS A 257 12.87 1.70 0.96
N ARG A 258 14.08 2.10 1.38
CA ARG A 258 14.21 3.03 2.51
C ARG A 258 13.64 4.42 2.20
N ILE A 259 13.70 4.89 0.96
CA ILE A 259 13.27 6.24 0.59
C ILE A 259 11.82 6.54 0.99
N PRO A 260 10.81 5.74 0.59
CA PRO A 260 9.43 6.01 0.97
C PRO A 260 9.20 5.85 2.47
N LEU A 261 9.81 4.85 3.12
CA LEU A 261 9.70 4.61 4.57
C LEU A 261 10.20 5.77 5.43
N LEU A 262 11.26 6.46 4.99
CA LEU A 262 11.82 7.65 5.65
C LEU A 262 11.38 8.96 5.00
N HIS A 263 10.39 8.93 4.09
CA HIS A 263 9.87 10.16 3.52
C HIS A 263 9.25 11.03 4.64
N PRO A 264 9.63 12.32 4.75
CA PRO A 264 9.13 13.18 5.83
C PRO A 264 7.63 13.47 5.76
N ASP A 265 7.02 13.33 4.57
CA ASP A 265 5.55 13.45 4.41
C ASP A 265 4.80 12.17 4.71
N LEU A 266 5.46 11.03 4.89
CA LEU A 266 4.76 9.81 5.27
C LEU A 266 4.10 10.01 6.64
N GLN A 267 2.77 9.87 6.70
CA GLN A 267 1.97 10.00 7.91
C GLN A 267 1.29 8.69 8.29
N ARG A 268 0.97 7.84 7.32
CA ARG A 268 0.27 6.57 7.55
C ARG A 268 0.88 5.47 6.69
N VAL A 269 0.82 4.25 7.18
CA VAL A 269 1.31 3.07 6.46
C VAL A 269 0.26 1.96 6.53
N GLY A 270 0.06 1.24 5.42
CA GLY A 270 -0.69 0.00 5.37
C GLY A 270 0.23 -1.20 5.29
N ILE A 271 -0.08 -2.30 5.99
CA ILE A 271 0.73 -3.51 5.94
C ILE A 271 -0.16 -4.74 5.73
N GLY A 272 0.17 -5.53 4.71
CA GLY A 272 -0.40 -6.84 4.42
C GLY A 272 0.62 -7.94 4.71
N TRP A 273 0.15 -9.11 5.15
CA TRP A 273 0.98 -10.29 5.35
C TRP A 273 0.24 -11.56 4.95
N ALA A 274 0.80 -12.30 4.00
CA ALA A 274 0.29 -13.58 3.54
C ALA A 274 1.40 -14.65 3.70
N PRO A 275 1.45 -15.37 4.84
CA PRO A 275 2.44 -16.41 5.05
C PRO A 275 2.20 -17.61 4.13
N ARG A 276 3.27 -18.24 3.65
CA ARG A 276 3.17 -19.51 2.92
C ARG A 276 2.71 -20.63 3.87
N PRO A 277 1.87 -21.57 3.41
CA PRO A 277 1.40 -22.69 4.26
C PRO A 277 2.51 -23.60 4.78
N ASP A 278 3.66 -23.64 4.13
CA ASP A 278 4.82 -24.45 4.51
C ASP A 278 5.70 -23.79 5.58
N GLY A 279 5.39 -22.56 5.99
CA GLY A 279 6.13 -21.79 6.99
C GLY A 279 7.43 -21.17 6.46
N GLN A 280 7.74 -21.28 5.17
CA GLN A 280 8.95 -20.72 4.56
C GLN A 280 8.71 -19.28 4.07
N GLY A 281 8.44 -18.36 4.99
CA GLY A 281 8.19 -16.95 4.68
C GLY A 281 6.79 -16.69 4.14
N GLY A 282 6.66 -15.72 3.24
CA GLY A 282 5.36 -15.26 2.74
C GLY A 282 5.49 -14.10 1.77
N TRP A 283 4.42 -13.30 1.67
CA TRP A 283 4.43 -12.01 1.00
C TRP A 283 4.01 -10.92 1.99
N CYS A 284 4.84 -9.89 2.11
CA CYS A 284 4.59 -8.70 2.91
C CYS A 284 4.51 -7.49 1.98
N THR A 285 3.38 -6.79 2.02
CA THR A 285 3.14 -5.56 1.26
C THR A 285 3.08 -4.39 2.22
N ILE A 286 3.92 -3.37 2.06
CA ILE A 286 3.98 -2.19 2.91
C ILE A 286 3.60 -0.96 2.08
N ASP A 287 2.33 -0.58 2.06
CA ASP A 287 1.86 0.66 1.43
C ASP A 287 2.38 1.88 2.20
N CYS A 288 3.45 2.45 1.67
CA CYS A 288 4.19 3.59 2.21
C CYS A 288 4.15 4.81 1.28
N MET A 289 3.29 4.79 0.25
CA MET A 289 3.12 5.90 -0.68
C MET A 289 1.73 6.52 -0.60
N SER A 290 0.69 5.75 -0.31
CA SER A 290 -0.70 6.26 -0.23
C SER A 290 -0.95 7.11 1.02
N GLY A 291 -0.11 6.96 2.05
CA GLY A 291 -0.27 7.64 3.34
C GLY A 291 0.49 8.95 3.49
N HIS A 292 0.88 9.60 2.40
CA HIS A 292 1.60 10.88 2.44
C HIS A 292 0.68 12.04 2.79
N GLY A 293 1.17 12.93 3.65
CA GLY A 293 0.56 14.20 3.98
C GLY A 293 0.80 15.28 2.92
N PRO A 294 0.39 16.52 3.20
CA PRO A 294 0.65 17.64 2.32
C PRO A 294 2.15 17.87 2.18
N ARG A 295 2.58 18.10 0.94
CA ARG A 295 3.97 18.41 0.63
C ARG A 295 4.39 19.74 1.23
N VAL A 296 5.66 19.83 1.62
CA VAL A 296 6.27 21.06 2.10
C VAL A 296 7.15 21.64 1.00
N ASP A 297 7.09 22.96 0.78
CA ASP A 297 7.88 23.65 -0.24
C ASP A 297 9.29 24.04 0.23
N SER A 298 9.98 23.11 0.91
CA SER A 298 11.34 23.33 1.40
C SER A 298 12.13 22.02 1.45
N PRO A 299 13.44 22.02 1.11
CA PRO A 299 14.25 20.80 1.19
C PRO A 299 14.36 20.31 2.64
N ARG A 300 14.16 19.00 2.82
CA ARG A 300 14.40 18.31 4.11
C ARG A 300 15.50 17.28 3.93
N ILE A 301 16.56 17.39 4.73
CA ILE A 301 17.72 16.48 4.67
C ILE A 301 17.58 15.42 5.74
N VAL A 302 17.65 14.15 5.34
CA VAL A 302 17.69 12.99 6.25
C VAL A 302 18.97 12.21 5.98
N VAL A 303 19.65 11.80 7.05
CA VAL A 303 20.78 10.86 6.96
C VAL A 303 20.36 9.51 7.53
N TYR A 304 20.88 8.43 6.94
CA TYR A 304 20.68 7.08 7.42
C TYR A 304 21.98 6.28 7.28
N PRO A 305 22.34 5.42 8.25
CA PRO A 305 21.79 5.33 9.60
C PRO A 305 21.89 6.68 10.36
N PRO A 306 20.99 6.97 11.31
CA PRO A 306 20.99 8.26 12.01
C PRO A 306 22.24 8.43 12.89
N ASP A 307 22.63 9.69 13.10
CA ASP A 307 23.77 10.02 13.96
C ASP A 307 23.57 9.50 15.39
N GLY A 308 24.63 8.90 15.94
CA GLY A 308 24.66 8.30 17.26
C GLY A 308 23.82 7.03 17.42
N SER A 309 23.22 6.51 16.34
CA SER A 309 22.43 5.27 16.38
C SER A 309 23.29 4.05 16.72
N ARG A 310 22.67 3.06 17.37
CA ARG A 310 23.25 1.77 17.73
C ARG A 310 22.41 0.66 17.12
N ASP A 311 22.95 -0.55 17.13
CA ASP A 311 22.26 -1.75 16.66
C ASP A 311 21.79 -1.65 15.20
N VAL A 312 22.61 -0.98 14.38
CA VAL A 312 22.37 -0.87 12.94
C VAL A 312 22.67 -2.21 12.27
N GLN A 313 21.80 -2.59 11.32
CA GLN A 313 22.01 -3.73 10.43
C GLN A 313 23.40 -3.69 9.79
N ARG A 314 24.01 -4.86 9.64
CA ARG A 314 25.38 -4.99 9.16
C ARG A 314 25.50 -5.13 7.66
N ALA A 315 24.53 -5.82 7.06
CA ALA A 315 24.54 -6.18 5.65
C ALA A 315 23.46 -5.43 4.85
N PHE A 316 23.68 -5.33 3.55
CA PHE A 316 22.65 -4.98 2.58
C PHE A 316 21.68 -6.16 2.45
N ASP A 317 20.40 -5.88 2.27
CA ASP A 317 19.36 -6.90 2.03
C ASP A 317 19.04 -6.96 0.53
N ASN A 318 18.34 -7.99 0.06
CA ASN A 318 17.96 -8.08 -1.33
C ASN A 318 17.06 -6.91 -1.75
N GLU A 319 17.33 -6.31 -2.91
CA GLU A 319 16.58 -5.18 -3.42
C GLU A 319 16.38 -5.27 -4.93
N LEU A 320 15.15 -5.00 -5.37
CA LEU A 320 14.83 -4.83 -6.78
C LEU A 320 14.04 -3.53 -6.95
N PRO A 321 14.52 -2.56 -7.77
CA PRO A 321 15.71 -2.62 -8.60
C PRO A 321 17.01 -2.64 -7.81
N ASP A 322 17.98 -3.44 -8.25
CA ASP A 322 19.24 -3.61 -7.51
C ASP A 322 20.18 -2.39 -7.67
N PRO A 323 20.59 -1.72 -6.57
CA PRO A 323 21.54 -0.61 -6.65
C PRO A 323 23.00 -1.06 -6.69
N ILE A 324 23.30 -2.34 -6.46
CA ILE A 324 24.66 -2.89 -6.58
C ILE A 324 25.00 -3.00 -8.07
N PRO A 325 26.21 -2.61 -8.51
CA PRO A 325 26.58 -2.70 -9.92
C PRO A 325 26.49 -4.14 -10.46
N PRO A 326 26.03 -4.34 -11.70
CA PRO A 326 25.90 -5.68 -12.27
C PRO A 326 27.23 -6.46 -12.26
N GLY A 327 27.20 -7.69 -11.73
CA GLY A 327 28.34 -8.59 -11.69
C GLY A 327 29.20 -8.49 -10.42
N GLU A 328 28.86 -7.59 -9.50
CA GLU A 328 29.48 -7.50 -8.18
C GLU A 328 28.83 -8.47 -7.17
N ASP A 329 29.47 -8.66 -6.01
CA ASP A 329 28.97 -9.49 -4.91
C ASP A 329 27.84 -8.78 -4.16
N HIS A 330 26.82 -9.53 -3.77
CA HIS A 330 25.66 -9.06 -3.01
C HIS A 330 25.84 -9.20 -1.50
N ASP A 331 26.92 -9.83 -1.02
CA ASP A 331 27.32 -9.83 0.40
C ASP A 331 27.93 -8.47 0.79
N CYS A 332 27.14 -7.40 0.67
CA CYS A 332 27.55 -6.02 0.91
C CYS A 332 27.20 -5.56 2.33
N GLY A 333 27.80 -4.46 2.76
CA GLY A 333 27.43 -3.75 3.98
C GLY A 333 26.13 -2.96 3.82
N THR A 334 25.45 -2.67 4.95
CA THR A 334 24.20 -1.88 4.93
C THR A 334 24.40 -0.53 4.23
N CYS A 335 23.38 -0.08 3.51
CA CYS A 335 23.45 1.14 2.74
C CYS A 335 23.43 2.40 3.63
N VAL A 336 24.38 3.30 3.41
CA VAL A 336 24.48 4.60 4.09
C VAL A 336 24.05 5.71 3.12
N SER A 337 23.23 6.66 3.56
CA SER A 337 22.73 7.72 2.68
C SER A 337 22.58 9.08 3.33
N LEU A 338 22.71 10.12 2.49
CA LEU A 338 22.17 11.45 2.70
C LEU A 338 21.11 11.70 1.63
N SER A 339 19.88 11.92 2.06
CA SER A 339 18.71 12.10 1.20
C SER A 339 18.14 13.50 1.34
N VAL A 340 17.86 14.16 0.21
CA VAL A 340 17.17 15.45 0.16
C VAL A 340 15.75 15.27 -0.38
N PHE A 341 14.77 15.45 0.49
CA PHE A 341 13.36 15.32 0.15
C PHE A 341 12.78 16.65 -0.36
N ASP A 342 11.62 16.53 -1.04
CA ASP A 342 10.79 17.62 -1.56
C ASP A 342 11.38 18.43 -2.72
N LYS A 343 12.37 19.27 -2.42
CA LYS A 343 12.80 20.35 -3.30
C LYS A 343 14.32 20.46 -3.39
N GLY A 344 14.74 21.17 -4.43
CA GLY A 344 16.12 21.51 -4.70
C GLY A 344 16.77 20.56 -5.69
N LYS A 345 17.97 20.93 -6.13
CA LYS A 345 18.83 20.18 -7.03
C LYS A 345 20.12 19.85 -6.29
N LEU A 346 20.46 18.56 -6.24
CA LEU A 346 21.63 18.05 -5.52
C LEU A 346 22.73 17.65 -6.52
N GLU A 347 23.91 18.25 -6.39
CA GLU A 347 25.04 18.09 -7.31
C GLU A 347 26.39 18.00 -6.55
N ASN A 348 27.50 17.78 -7.27
CA ASN A 348 28.87 17.77 -6.74
C ASN A 348 29.01 16.90 -5.48
N CYS A 349 28.46 15.68 -5.55
CA CYS A 349 28.27 14.83 -4.39
C CYS A 349 29.48 13.92 -4.14
N GLU A 350 29.84 13.78 -2.88
CA GLU A 350 30.88 12.87 -2.40
C GLU A 350 30.42 12.23 -1.09
N MET A 351 30.82 10.98 -0.85
CA MET A 351 30.68 10.33 0.46
C MET A 351 31.89 9.45 0.75
N THR A 352 32.37 9.49 1.98
CA THR A 352 33.39 8.56 2.51
C THR A 352 32.88 7.89 3.77
N VAL A 353 33.22 6.61 3.92
CA VAL A 353 32.85 5.78 5.08
C VAL A 353 34.12 5.21 5.69
N LYS A 354 34.22 5.27 7.01
CA LYS A 354 35.27 4.62 7.80
C LYS A 354 34.68 3.64 8.78
N VAL A 355 35.29 2.48 8.91
CA VAL A 355 34.94 1.44 9.88
C VAL A 355 36.11 1.31 10.85
N ASN A 356 35.86 1.54 12.14
CA ASN A 356 36.88 1.54 13.20
C ASN A 356 38.10 2.43 12.86
N GLY A 357 37.85 3.57 12.20
CA GLY A 357 38.87 4.55 11.81
C GLY A 357 39.55 4.28 10.45
N ALA A 358 39.37 3.11 9.84
CA ALA A 358 39.91 2.78 8.52
C ALA A 358 38.88 3.08 7.42
N ALA A 359 39.29 3.74 6.33
CA ALA A 359 38.42 3.94 5.17
C ALA A 359 38.11 2.58 4.50
N VAL A 360 36.87 2.39 4.06
CA VAL A 360 36.42 1.18 3.38
C VAL A 360 36.04 1.48 1.93
N GLU A 361 36.16 0.47 1.07
CA GLU A 361 35.65 0.53 -0.29
C GLU A 361 34.13 0.33 -0.32
N GLY A 362 33.49 0.90 -1.34
CA GLY A 362 32.06 0.78 -1.54
C GLY A 362 31.58 1.40 -2.85
N TYR A 363 30.33 1.13 -3.18
CA TYR A 363 29.65 1.65 -4.35
C TYR A 363 28.99 2.98 -4.00
N LEU A 364 29.54 4.07 -4.52
CA LEU A 364 28.99 5.42 -4.39
C LEU A 364 28.03 5.70 -5.55
N SER A 365 26.80 6.09 -5.24
CA SER A 365 25.85 6.61 -6.21
C SER A 365 25.25 7.94 -5.77
N HIS A 366 24.98 8.81 -6.74
CA HIS A 366 24.41 10.15 -6.51
C HIS A 366 23.78 10.69 -7.80
N PRO A 367 23.07 11.84 -7.80
CA PRO A 367 22.31 12.27 -8.98
C PRO A 367 23.12 12.46 -10.27
N GLY A 368 24.44 12.71 -10.15
CA GLY A 368 25.37 12.80 -11.28
C GLY A 368 25.98 11.47 -11.73
N ALA A 369 25.87 10.43 -10.91
CA ALA A 369 26.33 9.07 -11.17
C ALA A 369 25.33 8.09 -10.51
N PRO A 370 24.15 7.88 -11.13
CA PRO A 370 23.08 7.10 -10.51
C PRO A 370 23.45 5.61 -10.45
N ALA A 371 22.98 4.91 -9.42
CA ALA A 371 23.21 3.47 -9.25
C ALA A 371 22.67 2.66 -10.45
N ARG A 372 21.50 3.09 -10.95
CA ARG A 372 20.81 2.49 -12.10
C ARG A 372 20.48 3.59 -13.10
N LYS A 373 20.66 3.34 -14.40
CA LYS A 373 20.33 4.31 -15.47
C LYS A 373 18.84 4.32 -15.81
N ASP A 374 18.18 3.20 -15.60
CA ASP A 374 16.78 2.91 -15.88
C ASP A 374 15.89 3.05 -14.63
N HIS A 375 16.45 3.48 -13.50
CA HIS A 375 15.71 3.77 -12.29
C HIS A 375 16.18 5.07 -11.63
N GLY A 376 15.25 5.80 -11.02
CA GLY A 376 15.51 7.16 -10.54
C GLY A 376 16.39 7.18 -9.29
N GLN A 377 17.53 7.89 -9.35
CA GLN A 377 18.38 8.15 -8.17
C GLN A 377 17.76 9.17 -7.20
N GLY A 378 16.79 9.98 -7.63
CA GLY A 378 16.28 11.08 -6.81
C GLY A 378 17.40 12.05 -6.39
N ARG A 379 17.34 12.56 -5.15
CA ARG A 379 18.32 13.50 -4.58
C ARG A 379 19.04 12.87 -3.41
N ASN A 380 19.67 11.73 -3.68
CA ASN A 380 20.29 10.90 -2.66
C ASN A 380 21.77 10.68 -2.99
N ILE A 381 22.64 10.87 -2.00
CA ILE A 381 24.02 10.40 -2.01
C ILE A 381 24.04 9.11 -1.21
N VAL A 382 24.50 8.03 -1.81
CA VAL A 382 24.39 6.68 -1.27
C VAL A 382 25.74 5.99 -1.36
N PHE A 383 26.15 5.32 -0.30
CA PHE A 383 27.35 4.50 -0.25
C PHE A 383 26.99 3.11 0.29
N ILE A 384 27.28 2.07 -0.49
CA ILE A 384 27.11 0.67 -0.10
C ILE A 384 28.52 0.08 0.09
N PRO A 385 28.96 -0.22 1.32
CA PRO A 385 30.24 -0.89 1.57
C PRO A 385 30.31 -2.23 0.84
N LYS A 386 31.46 -2.57 0.26
CA LYS A 386 31.63 -3.84 -0.49
C LYS A 386 31.53 -5.09 0.39
N ASP A 387 31.86 -4.97 1.67
CA ASP A 387 31.85 -6.07 2.63
C ASP A 387 30.81 -5.81 3.73
N PRO A 388 30.22 -6.86 4.33
CA PRO A 388 29.33 -6.72 5.47
C PRO A 388 30.05 -6.05 6.63
N LEU A 389 29.38 -5.12 7.30
CA LEU A 389 30.00 -4.39 8.39
C LEU A 389 30.27 -5.33 9.59
N PRO A 390 31.41 -5.20 10.31
CA PRO A 390 31.70 -6.04 11.47
C PRO A 390 30.71 -5.81 12.61
N ALA A 391 30.56 -6.79 13.50
CA ALA A 391 29.73 -6.65 14.70
C ALA A 391 30.28 -5.58 15.65
N GLY A 392 29.40 -4.75 16.22
CA GLY A 392 29.77 -3.70 17.19
C GLY A 392 30.75 -2.64 16.65
N ALA A 393 30.91 -2.53 15.34
CA ALA A 393 31.85 -1.63 14.70
C ALA A 393 31.35 -0.18 14.80
N LYS A 394 32.29 0.75 15.05
CA LYS A 394 32.02 2.18 14.91
C LYS A 394 32.18 2.55 13.44
N VAL A 395 31.12 3.11 12.85
CA VAL A 395 31.13 3.59 11.47
C VAL A 395 31.03 5.11 11.47
N GLU A 396 31.93 5.77 10.74
CA GLU A 396 31.98 7.22 10.61
C GLU A 396 31.77 7.59 9.14
N VAL A 397 30.85 8.52 8.89
CA VAL A 397 30.44 8.90 7.54
C VAL A 397 30.66 10.39 7.35
N SER A 398 31.17 10.76 6.18
CA SER A 398 31.28 12.15 5.74
C SER A 398 30.69 12.29 4.35
N ALA A 399 29.63 13.09 4.20
CA ALA A 399 28.98 13.38 2.94
C ALA A 399 29.05 14.88 2.62
N LYS A 400 29.29 15.22 1.35
CA LYS A 400 29.31 16.59 0.85
C LYS A 400 28.55 16.69 -0.46
N GLY A 401 28.01 17.87 -0.74
CA GLY A 401 27.27 18.14 -1.96
C GLY A 401 27.00 19.63 -2.15
N SER A 402 26.29 19.96 -3.23
CA SER A 402 25.75 21.29 -3.50
C SER A 402 24.23 21.18 -3.66
N LEU A 403 23.47 21.87 -2.82
CA LEU A 403 22.02 21.97 -2.90
C LEU A 403 21.64 23.36 -3.41
N ASP A 404 21.10 23.43 -4.62
CA ASP A 404 20.78 24.69 -5.32
C ASP A 404 21.97 25.67 -5.34
N GLY A 405 23.17 25.15 -5.59
CA GLY A 405 24.42 25.92 -5.64
C GLY A 405 25.04 26.21 -4.27
N LYS A 406 24.37 25.88 -3.16
CA LYS A 406 24.90 26.08 -1.80
C LYS A 406 25.57 24.81 -1.29
N PRO A 407 26.81 24.90 -0.74
CA PRO A 407 27.48 23.72 -0.21
C PRO A 407 26.72 23.16 0.99
N ILE A 408 26.54 21.84 0.98
CA ILE A 408 26.06 21.06 2.12
C ILE A 408 27.15 20.07 2.54
N ALA A 409 27.33 19.90 3.84
CA ALA A 409 28.24 18.91 4.41
C ALA A 409 27.62 18.31 5.67
N LYS A 410 27.73 16.99 5.80
CA LYS A 410 27.28 16.24 6.97
C LYS A 410 28.37 15.24 7.38
N SER A 411 28.61 15.15 8.67
CA SER A 411 29.42 14.10 9.27
C SER A 411 28.64 13.51 10.42
N TRP A 412 28.56 12.19 10.48
CA TRP A 412 27.83 11.47 11.52
C TRP A 412 28.49 10.12 11.77
N SER A 413 28.07 9.45 12.84
CA SER A 413 28.55 8.11 13.16
C SER A 413 27.44 7.22 13.70
N PHE A 414 27.63 5.91 13.57
CA PHE A 414 26.73 4.91 14.16
C PHE A 414 27.52 3.68 14.61
N THR A 415 26.85 2.80 15.34
CA THR A 415 27.41 1.51 15.77
C THR A 415 26.56 0.37 15.25
N THR A 416 27.20 -0.62 14.63
CA THR A 416 26.51 -1.81 14.13
C THR A 416 26.07 -2.72 15.28
N GLY A 417 25.04 -3.52 15.03
CA GLY A 417 24.55 -4.53 15.98
C GLY A 417 25.57 -5.64 16.26
N GLN A 418 25.34 -6.36 17.35
CA GLN A 418 26.15 -7.50 17.76
C GLN A 418 25.81 -8.76 16.95
N ASP A 419 24.53 -8.99 16.67
CA ASP A 419 24.06 -10.15 15.91
C ASP A 419 23.90 -9.86 14.42
N LEU A 420 23.97 -10.91 13.61
CA LEU A 420 23.55 -10.91 12.19
C LEU A 420 22.02 -10.96 12.03
N SER A 421 21.23 -10.77 13.10
CA SER A 421 19.83 -11.21 13.24
C SER A 421 18.79 -10.50 12.37
N HIS A 422 19.18 -9.79 11.32
CA HIS A 422 18.26 -9.45 10.25
C HIS A 422 18.37 -10.57 9.20
N PRO A 423 17.27 -11.27 8.88
CA PRO A 423 17.32 -12.39 7.93
C PRO A 423 17.95 -11.92 6.61
N ARG A 424 18.71 -12.82 5.98
CA ARG A 424 19.20 -12.66 4.61
C ARG A 424 18.15 -13.11 3.62
#